data_AF-A0A971AS51-F1
#
_entry.id   AF-A0A971AS51-F1
#
_cell.length_a   1.000
_cell.length_b   1.000
_cell.length_c   1.000
_cell.angle_alpha   90.00
_cell.angle_beta   90.00
_cell.angle_gamma   90.00
#
_symmetry.space_group_name_H-M   'P 1'
#
loop_
_entity.id
_entity.type
_entity.pdbx_description
1 polymer ?
#
loop_
_entity_poly.entity_id
_entity_poly.type
_entity_poly.pdbx_seq_one_letter_code
_entity_poly.pdbx_strand_id
1 'polypeptide(L)'
;MGKALIIGAGGVANVVAHKCCQVPEVFEEICVASRTLKKCQDIKDRLTNSRTKIRIAQLDANNTEEVIKLIEDFKPDIVINVALPYQDLTIMDACLATGVHYLDTANYEPPDVAKFEYKWQWAYREKYAKAGITALLGSGFDPGVTGVFCAYAQKHYFDEIHKIDIVDANDGDHGYPFATNFNPEINIREVTAKGRYYKDGQWIETEPLAVRTVYDLEEIGPRNIYLLYHEELESLAVNIKGVKQIRFWMTFSDNYLTHLRVLQNVGMT
;
A
#
# COMPACT_ATOMS: atom_id res chain seq x y z
N MET A 1 12.84 -16.17 16.18
CA MET A 1 12.19 -15.04 15.51
C MET A 1 13.19 -14.52 14.49
N GLY A 2 12.83 -14.60 13.22
CA GLY A 2 13.61 -14.03 12.13
C GLY A 2 13.29 -14.61 10.75
N LYS A 3 12.17 -15.32 10.60
CA LYS A 3 11.70 -15.82 9.30
C LYS A 3 10.55 -14.99 8.76
N ALA A 4 10.72 -14.41 7.57
CA ALA A 4 9.65 -13.67 6.91
C ALA A 4 9.30 -14.28 5.54
N LEU A 5 8.00 -14.52 5.31
CA LEU A 5 7.49 -14.88 3.99
C LEU A 5 7.02 -13.61 3.29
N ILE A 6 7.70 -13.21 2.22
CA ILE A 6 7.35 -12.07 1.38
C ILE A 6 6.56 -12.60 0.19
N ILE A 7 5.26 -12.25 0.12
CA ILE A 7 4.38 -12.62 -0.99
C ILE A 7 4.30 -11.43 -1.94
N GLY A 8 4.85 -11.60 -3.15
CA GLY A 8 5.03 -10.55 -4.15
C GLY A 8 6.45 -10.51 -4.70
N ALA A 9 6.61 -10.08 -5.95
CA ALA A 9 7.92 -9.91 -6.59
C ALA A 9 7.93 -8.71 -7.56
N GLY A 10 7.17 -7.66 -7.22
CA GLY A 10 7.14 -6.37 -7.92
C GLY A 10 8.20 -5.38 -7.40
N GLY A 11 8.04 -4.10 -7.75
CA GLY A 11 8.96 -3.04 -7.31
C GLY A 11 9.05 -2.93 -5.78
N VAL A 12 7.90 -2.89 -5.10
CA VAL A 12 7.82 -2.83 -3.63
C VAL A 12 8.49 -4.05 -2.99
N ALA A 13 8.17 -5.26 -3.46
CA ALA A 13 8.77 -6.48 -2.95
C ALA A 13 10.30 -6.54 -3.11
N ASN A 14 10.84 -5.97 -4.20
CA ASN A 14 12.28 -5.84 -4.37
C ASN A 14 12.88 -4.99 -3.25
N VAL A 15 12.33 -3.79 -2.99
CA VAL A 15 12.79 -2.92 -1.91
C VAL A 15 12.68 -3.60 -0.55
N VAL A 16 11.54 -4.25 -0.25
CA VAL A 16 11.33 -4.97 1.02
C VAL A 16 12.37 -6.07 1.21
N ALA A 17 12.59 -6.93 0.22
CA ALA A 17 13.59 -7.99 0.32
C ALA A 17 15.00 -7.42 0.53
N HIS A 18 15.37 -6.36 -0.20
CA HIS A 18 16.65 -5.66 -0.02
C HIS A 18 16.80 -5.10 1.40
N LYS A 19 15.74 -4.50 1.96
CA LYS A 19 15.77 -3.92 3.31
C LYS A 19 15.80 -4.97 4.41
N CYS A 20 15.05 -6.07 4.27
CA CYS A 20 15.18 -7.21 5.19
C CYS A 20 16.61 -7.75 5.22
N CYS A 21 17.25 -7.88 4.05
CA CYS A 21 18.65 -8.33 3.93
C CYS A 21 19.69 -7.36 4.50
N GLN A 22 19.32 -6.09 4.79
CA GLN A 22 20.20 -5.09 5.42
C GLN A 22 20.20 -5.19 6.96
N VAL A 23 19.23 -5.89 7.55
CA VAL A 23 19.10 -6.10 9.01
C VAL A 23 19.00 -7.61 9.32
N PRO A 24 20.04 -8.40 8.98
CA PRO A 24 20.03 -9.86 9.10
C PRO A 24 19.98 -10.37 10.55
N GLU A 25 20.23 -9.52 11.54
CA GLU A 25 20.01 -9.79 12.96
C GLU A 25 18.52 -9.85 13.33
N VAL A 26 17.65 -9.27 12.50
CA VAL A 26 16.19 -9.38 12.61
C VAL A 26 15.66 -10.42 11.63
N PHE A 27 16.14 -10.41 10.37
CA PHE A 27 15.69 -11.34 9.32
C PHE A 27 16.79 -12.34 8.99
N GLU A 28 16.83 -13.45 9.73
CA GLU A 28 17.78 -14.54 9.52
C GLU A 28 17.50 -15.30 8.21
N GLU A 29 16.24 -15.47 7.85
CA GLU A 29 15.81 -16.16 6.64
C GLU A 29 14.55 -15.51 6.05
N ILE A 30 14.53 -15.31 4.74
CA ILE A 30 13.33 -14.84 4.02
C ILE A 30 12.95 -15.82 2.92
N CYS A 31 11.65 -15.94 2.65
CA CYS A 31 11.14 -16.59 1.46
C CYS A 31 10.46 -15.56 0.57
N VAL A 32 10.92 -15.42 -0.68
CA VAL A 32 10.25 -14.58 -1.68
C VAL A 32 9.39 -15.46 -2.57
N ALA A 33 8.07 -15.32 -2.45
CA ALA A 33 7.09 -16.13 -3.15
C ALA A 33 6.23 -15.28 -4.08
N SER A 34 6.03 -15.72 -5.32
CA SER A 34 5.17 -15.01 -6.27
C SER A 34 4.67 -15.93 -7.39
N ARG A 35 3.66 -15.47 -8.12
CA ARG A 35 3.11 -16.17 -9.30
C ARG A 35 4.17 -16.49 -10.35
N THR A 36 5.14 -15.58 -10.54
CA THR A 36 6.22 -15.72 -11.53
C THR A 36 7.55 -15.99 -10.84
N LEU A 37 7.94 -17.27 -10.78
CA LEU A 37 9.17 -17.71 -10.10
C LEU A 37 10.43 -16.98 -10.57
N LYS A 38 10.53 -16.66 -11.87
CA LYS A 38 11.67 -15.94 -12.44
C LYS A 38 11.91 -14.58 -11.76
N LYS A 39 10.85 -13.84 -11.40
CA LYS A 39 10.98 -12.56 -10.68
C LYS A 39 11.54 -12.74 -9.27
N CYS A 40 11.15 -13.81 -8.57
CA CYS A 40 11.74 -14.16 -7.28
C CYS A 40 13.22 -14.51 -7.41
N GLN A 41 13.59 -15.26 -8.46
CA GLN A 41 14.98 -15.59 -8.76
C GLN A 41 15.80 -14.33 -9.03
N ASP A 42 15.28 -13.37 -9.81
CA ASP A 42 15.96 -12.11 -10.11
C ASP A 42 16.20 -11.27 -8.83
N ILE A 43 15.27 -11.29 -7.87
CA ILE A 43 15.47 -10.67 -6.54
C ILE A 43 16.60 -11.38 -5.78
N LYS A 44 16.55 -12.72 -5.73
CA LYS A 44 17.58 -13.53 -5.04
C LYS A 44 18.98 -13.31 -5.62
N ASP A 45 19.10 -13.26 -6.94
CA ASP A 45 20.38 -13.08 -7.64
C ASP A 45 21.05 -11.73 -7.33
N ARG A 46 20.26 -10.69 -7.02
CA ARG A 46 20.75 -9.37 -6.61
C ARG A 46 21.20 -9.31 -5.14
N LEU A 47 20.87 -10.34 -4.35
CA LEU A 47 21.07 -10.39 -2.89
C LEU A 47 22.03 -11.51 -2.47
N THR A 48 22.85 -12.01 -3.41
CA THR A 48 23.76 -13.15 -3.20
C THR A 48 24.80 -12.97 -2.09
N ASN A 49 25.14 -11.73 -1.76
CA ASN A 49 26.09 -11.39 -0.68
C ASN A 49 25.43 -11.16 0.69
N SER A 50 24.12 -11.40 0.83
CA SER A 50 23.42 -11.19 2.10
C SER A 50 23.76 -12.29 3.12
N ARG A 51 23.82 -11.92 4.40
CA ARG A 51 23.84 -12.87 5.52
C ARG A 51 22.48 -13.54 5.74
N THR A 52 21.39 -12.88 5.33
CA THR A 52 20.03 -13.43 5.38
C THR A 52 19.92 -14.57 4.36
N LYS A 53 19.43 -15.73 4.79
CA LYS A 53 19.17 -16.85 3.89
C LYS A 53 17.95 -16.55 3.02
N ILE A 54 18.04 -16.79 1.72
CA ILE A 54 16.95 -16.48 0.78
C ILE A 54 16.45 -17.76 0.11
N ARG A 55 15.21 -18.12 0.43
CA ARG A 55 14.40 -19.10 -0.28
C ARG A 55 13.51 -18.40 -1.31
N ILE A 56 13.20 -19.09 -2.40
CA ILE A 56 12.19 -18.64 -3.36
C ILE A 56 11.14 -19.73 -3.54
N ALA A 57 9.91 -19.33 -3.86
CA ALA A 57 8.82 -20.23 -4.18
C ALA A 57 7.94 -19.65 -5.29
N GLN A 58 7.33 -20.53 -6.07
CA GLN A 58 6.19 -20.15 -6.90
C GLN A 58 4.92 -20.30 -6.07
N LEU A 59 4.01 -19.35 -6.16
CA LEU A 59 2.79 -19.32 -5.36
C LEU A 59 1.66 -18.62 -6.12
N ASP A 60 0.48 -19.24 -6.19
CA ASP A 60 -0.76 -18.51 -6.50
C ASP A 60 -1.41 -18.01 -5.20
N ALA A 61 -1.22 -16.72 -4.91
CA ALA A 61 -1.75 -16.10 -3.71
C ALA A 61 -3.28 -15.84 -3.77
N ASN A 62 -3.97 -16.24 -4.84
CA ASN A 62 -5.43 -16.31 -4.86
C ASN A 62 -5.98 -17.64 -4.30
N ASN A 63 -5.10 -18.62 -4.04
CA ASN A 63 -5.47 -19.93 -3.49
C ASN A 63 -5.02 -20.05 -2.03
N THR A 64 -5.97 -19.92 -1.09
CA THR A 64 -5.68 -19.97 0.36
C THR A 64 -4.92 -21.23 0.76
N GLU A 65 -5.27 -22.40 0.21
CA GLU A 65 -4.64 -23.68 0.55
C GLU A 65 -3.17 -23.75 0.11
N GLU A 66 -2.83 -23.14 -1.04
CA GLU A 66 -1.43 -23.05 -1.46
C GLU A 66 -0.62 -22.12 -0.54
N VAL A 67 -1.22 -21.01 -0.10
CA VAL A 67 -0.58 -20.10 0.86
C VAL A 67 -0.37 -20.81 2.21
N ILE A 68 -1.37 -21.53 2.72
CA ILE A 68 -1.27 -22.35 3.94
C ILE A 68 -0.12 -23.35 3.82
N LYS A 69 -0.09 -24.13 2.74
CA LYS A 69 0.95 -25.14 2.51
C LYS A 69 2.36 -24.54 2.50
N LEU A 70 2.54 -23.37 1.89
CA LEU A 70 3.83 -22.69 1.90
C LEU A 70 4.20 -22.17 3.29
N ILE A 71 3.24 -21.64 4.05
CA ILE A 71 3.46 -21.21 5.43
C ILE A 71 3.87 -22.40 6.31
N GLU A 72 3.19 -23.55 6.20
CA GLU A 72 3.51 -24.74 6.98
C GLU A 72 4.89 -25.34 6.65
N ASP A 73 5.28 -25.29 5.38
CA ASP A 73 6.58 -25.77 4.90
C ASP A 73 7.73 -24.82 5.30
N PHE A 74 7.55 -23.51 5.15
CA PHE A 74 8.59 -22.53 5.45
C PHE A 74 8.67 -22.13 6.94
N LYS A 75 7.53 -22.17 7.64
CA LYS A 75 7.32 -21.76 9.04
C LYS A 75 7.79 -20.33 9.34
N PRO A 76 7.28 -19.31 8.62
CA PRO A 76 7.59 -17.91 8.89
C PRO A 76 6.98 -17.44 10.23
N ASP A 77 7.62 -16.45 10.85
CA ASP A 77 7.03 -15.71 11.98
C ASP A 77 6.01 -14.67 11.48
N ILE A 78 6.21 -14.14 10.27
CA ILE A 78 5.36 -13.12 9.64
C ILE A 78 5.23 -13.34 8.13
N VAL A 79 4.04 -13.08 7.61
CA VAL A 79 3.77 -12.91 6.18
C VAL A 79 3.71 -11.42 5.85
N ILE A 80 4.55 -10.99 4.92
CA ILE A 80 4.59 -9.63 4.36
C ILE A 80 3.94 -9.70 2.97
N ASN A 81 2.70 -9.23 2.88
CA ASN A 81 1.94 -9.12 1.65
C ASN A 81 2.31 -7.84 0.92
N VAL A 82 3.04 -8.00 -0.19
CA VAL A 82 3.41 -6.95 -1.13
C VAL A 82 3.09 -7.41 -2.56
N ALA A 83 1.99 -8.16 -2.67
CA ALA A 83 1.36 -8.57 -3.92
C ALA A 83 0.35 -7.50 -4.35
N LEU A 84 -0.79 -7.89 -4.92
CA LEU A 84 -1.89 -6.96 -5.23
C LEU A 84 -2.91 -6.99 -4.08
N PRO A 85 -3.65 -5.89 -3.86
CA PRO A 85 -4.68 -5.81 -2.80
C PRO A 85 -5.76 -6.89 -2.95
N TYR A 86 -5.95 -7.42 -4.16
CA TYR A 86 -6.90 -8.50 -4.44
C TYR A 86 -6.64 -9.78 -3.63
N GLN A 87 -5.41 -10.00 -3.17
CA GLN A 87 -5.02 -11.19 -2.42
C GLN A 87 -5.12 -11.03 -0.90
N ASP A 88 -5.46 -9.84 -0.38
CA ASP A 88 -5.37 -9.56 1.06
C ASP A 88 -6.15 -10.57 1.88
N LEU A 89 -7.42 -10.80 1.55
CA LEU A 89 -8.29 -11.70 2.32
C LEU A 89 -7.81 -13.15 2.25
N THR A 90 -7.40 -13.61 1.08
CA THR A 90 -6.85 -14.96 0.89
C THR A 90 -5.61 -15.20 1.76
N ILE A 91 -4.71 -14.22 1.82
CA ILE A 91 -3.49 -14.32 2.63
C ILE A 91 -3.82 -14.16 4.12
N MET A 92 -4.75 -13.28 4.49
CA MET A 92 -5.21 -13.13 5.87
C MET A 92 -5.85 -14.42 6.40
N ASP A 93 -6.68 -15.10 5.59
CA ASP A 93 -7.25 -16.40 5.94
C ASP A 93 -6.17 -17.45 6.18
N ALA A 94 -5.14 -17.50 5.32
CA ALA A 94 -4.03 -18.43 5.49
C ALA A 94 -3.20 -18.13 6.77
N CYS A 95 -2.94 -16.85 7.07
CA CYS A 95 -2.27 -16.42 8.30
C CYS A 95 -3.07 -16.80 9.54
N LEU A 96 -4.40 -16.62 9.52
CA LEU A 96 -5.29 -16.99 10.60
C LEU A 96 -5.31 -18.52 10.81
N ALA A 97 -5.37 -19.30 9.73
CA ALA A 97 -5.37 -20.76 9.78
C ALA A 97 -4.07 -21.35 10.35
N THR A 98 -2.95 -20.67 10.13
CA THR A 98 -1.61 -21.14 10.49
C THR A 98 -1.02 -20.47 11.75
N GLY A 99 -1.70 -19.46 12.29
CA GLY A 99 -1.25 -18.74 13.48
C GLY A 99 -0.02 -17.86 13.24
N VAL A 100 0.10 -17.27 12.04
CA VAL A 100 1.23 -16.41 11.64
C VAL A 100 0.81 -14.95 11.56
N HIS A 101 1.71 -14.02 11.90
CA HIS A 101 1.44 -12.59 11.81
C HIS A 101 1.29 -12.13 10.35
N TYR A 102 0.50 -11.08 10.12
CA TYR A 102 0.22 -10.53 8.81
C TYR A 102 0.59 -9.04 8.74
N LEU A 103 1.14 -8.63 7.60
CA LEU A 103 1.39 -7.24 7.26
C LEU A 103 1.09 -7.03 5.77
N ASP A 104 0.41 -5.94 5.42
CA ASP A 104 0.24 -5.47 4.03
C ASP A 104 0.63 -3.99 3.86
N THR A 105 0.53 -3.49 2.63
CA THR A 105 0.79 -2.08 2.30
C THR A 105 -0.40 -1.35 1.66
N ALA A 106 -1.47 -2.06 1.32
CA ALA A 106 -2.69 -1.52 0.71
C ALA A 106 -3.87 -2.36 1.22
N ASN A 107 -5.05 -1.76 1.27
CA ASN A 107 -6.26 -2.42 1.73
C ASN A 107 -6.98 -3.19 0.61
N TYR A 108 -7.90 -4.05 1.04
CA TYR A 108 -8.54 -4.97 0.12
C TYR A 108 -9.41 -4.27 -0.93
N GLU A 109 -9.21 -4.69 -2.19
CA GLU A 109 -10.05 -4.36 -3.33
C GLU A 109 -10.61 -5.67 -3.92
N PRO A 110 -11.93 -5.83 -4.10
CA PRO A 110 -12.48 -6.96 -4.83
C PRO A 110 -12.11 -6.89 -6.32
N PRO A 111 -11.70 -7.99 -6.99
CA PRO A 111 -11.27 -7.97 -8.39
C PRO A 111 -12.26 -7.36 -9.38
N ASP A 112 -13.57 -7.53 -9.14
CA ASP A 112 -14.64 -7.11 -10.05
C ASP A 112 -15.34 -5.82 -9.62
N VAL A 113 -14.84 -5.14 -8.58
CA VAL A 113 -15.44 -3.91 -8.06
C VAL A 113 -14.33 -2.89 -7.83
N ALA A 114 -14.39 -1.76 -8.54
CA ALA A 114 -13.46 -0.63 -8.37
C ALA A 114 -13.74 0.13 -7.05
N LYS A 115 -13.61 -0.56 -5.92
CA LYS A 115 -13.85 -0.05 -4.58
C LYS A 115 -12.91 -0.73 -3.59
N PHE A 116 -12.25 0.09 -2.80
CA PHE A 116 -11.35 -0.34 -1.74
C PHE A 116 -11.75 0.36 -0.43
N GLU A 117 -11.79 -0.38 0.68
CA GLU A 117 -12.16 0.11 2.02
C GLU A 117 -11.67 -0.88 3.10
N TYR A 118 -11.37 -0.40 4.30
CA TYR A 118 -10.84 -1.28 5.36
C TYR A 118 -11.88 -2.24 5.96
N LYS A 119 -13.17 -2.08 5.62
CA LYS A 119 -14.29 -2.86 6.20
C LYS A 119 -14.04 -4.36 6.20
N TRP A 120 -13.53 -4.92 5.09
CA TRP A 120 -13.31 -6.36 4.97
C TRP A 120 -12.19 -6.86 5.86
N GLN A 121 -11.08 -6.14 5.94
CA GLN A 121 -9.94 -6.52 6.78
C GLN A 121 -10.21 -6.26 8.26
N TRP A 122 -10.91 -5.17 8.61
CA TRP A 122 -11.33 -4.89 9.98
C TRP A 122 -12.29 -5.95 10.55
N ALA A 123 -13.03 -6.67 9.71
CA ALA A 123 -13.87 -7.79 10.14
C ALA A 123 -13.06 -8.95 10.78
N TYR A 124 -11.75 -9.00 10.57
CA TYR A 124 -10.86 -10.01 11.16
C TYR A 124 -10.42 -9.70 12.59
N ARG A 125 -10.69 -8.48 13.09
CA ARG A 125 -10.17 -7.99 14.38
C ARG A 125 -10.35 -8.97 15.53
N GLU A 126 -11.56 -9.51 15.72
CA GLU A 126 -11.83 -10.46 16.79
C GLU A 126 -11.18 -11.82 16.57
N LYS A 127 -11.14 -12.31 15.32
CA LYS A 127 -10.56 -13.62 14.98
C LYS A 127 -9.05 -13.61 15.23
N TYR A 128 -8.35 -12.55 14.78
CA TYR A 128 -6.91 -12.38 15.00
C TYR A 128 -6.58 -12.22 16.48
N ALA A 129 -7.36 -11.42 17.22
CA ALA A 129 -7.18 -11.27 18.66
C ALA A 129 -7.35 -12.60 19.42
N LYS A 130 -8.36 -13.41 19.06
CA LYS A 130 -8.59 -14.75 19.65
C LYS A 130 -7.46 -15.73 19.32
N ALA A 131 -6.88 -15.64 18.12
CA ALA A 131 -5.75 -16.46 17.71
C ALA A 131 -4.39 -15.99 18.29
N GLY A 132 -4.34 -14.82 18.94
CA GLY A 132 -3.11 -14.28 19.52
C GLY A 132 -2.11 -13.77 18.48
N ILE A 133 -2.58 -13.43 17.27
CA ILE A 133 -1.76 -12.92 16.17
C ILE A 133 -2.12 -11.48 15.82
N THR A 134 -1.28 -10.84 15.00
CA THR A 134 -1.35 -9.42 14.67
C THR A 134 -1.52 -9.29 13.17
N ALA A 135 -2.41 -8.40 12.75
CA ALA A 135 -2.49 -7.88 11.39
C ALA A 135 -2.12 -6.39 11.42
N LEU A 136 -1.07 -5.99 10.70
CA LEU A 136 -0.72 -4.60 10.47
C LEU A 136 -1.13 -4.21 9.05
N LEU A 137 -2.09 -3.28 8.95
CA LEU A 137 -2.68 -2.88 7.67
C LEU A 137 -2.08 -1.55 7.20
N GLY A 138 -1.88 -1.41 5.89
CA GLY A 138 -1.41 -0.19 5.25
C GLY A 138 -0.04 0.26 5.78
N SER A 139 0.95 -0.64 5.79
CA SER A 139 2.31 -0.37 6.28
C SER A 139 3.25 0.11 5.16
N GLY A 140 2.77 0.99 4.28
CA GLY A 140 3.55 1.67 3.25
C GLY A 140 4.04 3.05 3.70
N PHE A 141 3.97 4.03 2.80
CA PHE A 141 4.17 5.43 3.14
C PHE A 141 2.81 6.11 3.38
N ASP A 142 1.93 6.04 2.40
CA ASP A 142 0.55 6.48 2.38
C ASP A 142 -0.29 5.39 1.70
N PRO A 143 -1.06 4.59 2.46
CA PRO A 143 -1.16 4.56 3.92
C PRO A 143 0.14 4.06 4.59
N GLY A 144 0.41 4.52 5.81
CA GLY A 144 1.51 4.02 6.65
C GLY A 144 2.22 5.12 7.43
N VAL A 145 3.37 5.56 6.93
CA VAL A 145 4.12 6.72 7.45
C VAL A 145 3.23 7.95 7.67
N THR A 146 2.28 8.26 6.78
CA THR A 146 1.34 9.38 6.97
C THR A 146 0.47 9.21 8.23
N GLY A 147 0.01 7.98 8.49
CA GLY A 147 -0.67 7.61 9.73
C GLY A 147 0.24 7.73 10.96
N VAL A 148 1.50 7.31 10.83
CA VAL A 148 2.52 7.47 11.89
C VAL A 148 2.79 8.94 12.19
N PHE A 149 2.90 9.80 11.19
CA PHE A 149 3.05 11.25 11.37
C PHE A 149 1.86 11.83 12.13
N CYS A 150 0.62 11.45 11.78
CA CYS A 150 -0.58 11.90 12.48
C CYS A 150 -0.59 11.43 13.95
N ALA A 151 -0.25 10.17 14.21
CA ALA A 151 -0.17 9.63 15.57
C ALA A 151 0.94 10.31 16.40
N TYR A 152 2.09 10.57 15.78
CA TYR A 152 3.22 11.27 16.42
C TYR A 152 2.84 12.73 16.75
N ALA A 153 2.21 13.44 15.81
CA ALA A 153 1.68 14.78 16.01
C ALA A 153 0.68 14.85 17.18
N GLN A 154 -0.28 13.91 17.23
CA GLN A 154 -1.27 13.84 18.30
C GLN A 154 -0.65 13.54 19.67
N LYS A 155 0.49 12.83 19.70
CA LYS A 155 1.17 12.48 20.95
C LYS A 155 2.05 13.61 21.48
N HIS A 156 2.67 14.38 20.60
CA HIS A 156 3.79 15.25 20.98
C HIS A 156 3.58 16.74 20.72
N TYR A 157 2.67 17.14 19.83
CA TYR A 157 2.56 18.54 19.39
C TYR A 157 1.19 19.17 19.66
N PHE A 158 0.13 18.37 19.77
CA PHE A 158 -1.23 18.88 19.86
C PHE A 158 -2.04 18.16 20.94
N ASP A 159 -2.90 18.91 21.63
CA ASP A 159 -3.96 18.34 22.46
C ASP A 159 -5.08 17.71 21.61
N GLU A 160 -5.42 18.37 20.49
CA GLU A 160 -6.37 17.88 19.49
C GLU A 160 -5.92 18.28 18.07
N ILE A 161 -6.13 17.39 17.11
CA ILE A 161 -5.91 17.66 15.68
C ILE A 161 -7.28 17.85 15.03
N HIS A 162 -7.56 19.04 14.47
CA HIS A 162 -8.85 19.32 13.83
C HIS A 162 -8.81 19.17 12.30
N LYS A 163 -7.66 19.38 11.67
CA LYS A 163 -7.53 19.32 10.21
C LYS A 163 -6.25 18.61 9.82
N ILE A 164 -6.35 17.74 8.83
CA ILE A 164 -5.24 17.02 8.23
C ILE A 164 -5.31 17.22 6.71
N ASP A 165 -4.19 17.63 6.13
CA ASP A 165 -3.96 17.65 4.70
C ASP A 165 -2.72 16.80 4.42
N ILE A 166 -2.91 15.70 3.72
CA ILE A 166 -1.83 14.83 3.23
C ILE A 166 -1.50 15.30 1.82
N VAL A 167 -0.23 15.57 1.53
CA VAL A 167 0.22 16.05 0.22
C VAL A 167 1.30 15.10 -0.28
N ASP A 168 0.95 14.30 -1.29
CA ASP A 168 1.88 13.47 -2.05
C ASP A 168 2.38 14.24 -3.28
N ALA A 169 3.69 14.23 -3.45
CA ALA A 169 4.38 14.83 -4.57
C ALA A 169 5.40 13.87 -5.17
N ASN A 170 5.21 13.57 -6.45
CA ASN A 170 6.20 12.90 -7.28
C ASN A 170 6.68 13.87 -8.37
N ASP A 171 7.90 14.39 -8.21
CA ASP A 171 8.55 15.29 -9.17
C ASP A 171 9.72 14.62 -9.92
N GLY A 172 9.72 13.28 -9.99
CA GLY A 172 10.73 12.54 -10.74
C GLY A 172 10.58 12.68 -12.26
N ASP A 173 11.69 12.91 -12.96
CA ASP A 173 11.73 12.88 -14.43
C ASP A 173 12.43 11.59 -14.91
N HIS A 174 11.69 10.76 -15.63
CA HIS A 174 12.19 9.51 -16.23
C HIS A 174 12.71 9.70 -17.67
N GLY A 175 12.67 10.91 -18.22
CA GLY A 175 13.22 11.27 -19.55
C GLY A 175 12.39 10.80 -20.74
N TYR A 176 11.21 10.22 -20.51
CA TYR A 176 10.27 9.81 -21.58
C TYR A 176 9.12 10.82 -21.67
N PRO A 177 8.47 10.97 -22.84
CA PRO A 177 7.31 11.87 -22.97
C PRO A 177 6.14 11.51 -22.04
N PHE A 178 5.94 10.21 -21.81
CA PHE A 178 4.95 9.65 -20.89
C PHE A 178 5.35 8.22 -20.51
N ALA A 179 5.29 7.90 -19.22
CA ALA A 179 5.43 6.56 -18.68
C ALA A 179 4.62 6.43 -17.37
N THR A 180 4.20 5.21 -17.03
CA THR A 180 3.57 4.92 -15.73
C THR A 180 4.56 4.16 -14.85
N ASN A 181 4.66 4.55 -13.58
CA ASN A 181 5.52 3.87 -12.60
C ASN A 181 4.89 2.58 -12.07
N PHE A 182 3.56 2.53 -12.04
CA PHE A 182 2.78 1.43 -11.53
C PHE A 182 1.90 0.82 -12.63
N ASN A 183 1.01 -0.08 -12.24
CA ASN A 183 0.00 -0.64 -13.14
C ASN A 183 -0.80 0.52 -13.75
N PRO A 184 -0.82 0.68 -15.09
CA PRO A 184 -1.58 1.75 -15.76
C PRO A 184 -3.04 1.83 -15.32
N GLU A 185 -3.68 0.69 -15.02
CA GLU A 185 -5.06 0.63 -14.55
C GLU A 185 -5.26 1.41 -13.24
N ILE A 186 -4.31 1.30 -12.30
CA ILE A 186 -4.34 2.02 -11.02
C ILE A 186 -4.20 3.52 -11.28
N ASN A 187 -3.21 3.91 -12.09
CA ASN A 187 -2.96 5.30 -12.45
C ASN A 187 -4.18 5.97 -13.13
N ILE A 188 -4.86 5.26 -14.04
CA ILE A 188 -6.05 5.76 -14.72
C ILE A 188 -7.21 5.89 -13.73
N ARG A 189 -7.36 4.92 -12.84
CA ARG A 189 -8.40 4.95 -11.81
C ARG A 189 -8.21 6.11 -10.84
N GLU A 190 -6.99 6.43 -10.43
CA GLU A 190 -6.70 7.59 -9.57
C GLU A 190 -7.19 8.90 -10.19
N VAL A 191 -6.99 9.11 -11.49
CA VAL A 191 -7.40 10.37 -12.16
C VAL A 191 -8.87 10.40 -12.57
N THR A 192 -9.53 9.24 -12.72
CA THR A 192 -10.93 9.14 -13.17
C THR A 192 -11.91 8.88 -12.04
N ALA A 193 -11.45 8.43 -10.87
CA ALA A 193 -12.29 8.27 -9.69
C ALA A 193 -12.72 9.63 -9.13
N LYS A 194 -13.90 9.65 -8.51
CA LYS A 194 -14.35 10.82 -7.77
C LYS A 194 -13.38 11.10 -6.61
N GLY A 195 -13.06 12.37 -6.43
CA GLY A 195 -12.39 12.80 -5.19
C GLY A 195 -13.32 12.56 -4.01
N ARG A 196 -12.78 12.18 -2.86
CA ARG A 196 -13.56 11.96 -1.63
C ARG A 196 -12.74 12.35 -0.42
N TYR A 197 -13.33 13.14 0.47
CA TYR A 197 -12.64 13.58 1.69
C TYR A 197 -13.60 13.57 2.89
N TYR A 198 -13.03 13.56 4.10
CA TYR A 198 -13.81 13.54 5.34
C TYR A 198 -13.96 14.97 5.87
N LYS A 199 -15.19 15.35 6.25
CA LYS A 199 -15.49 16.62 6.90
C LYS A 199 -16.69 16.53 7.83
N ASP A 200 -16.53 16.97 9.06
CA ASP A 200 -17.58 17.12 10.08
C ASP A 200 -18.48 15.86 10.23
N GLY A 201 -17.86 14.67 10.25
CA GLY A 201 -18.59 13.40 10.39
C GLY A 201 -19.10 12.80 9.08
N GLN A 202 -18.82 13.43 7.94
CA GLN A 202 -19.39 13.05 6.65
C GLN A 202 -18.32 12.89 5.57
N TRP A 203 -18.59 12.00 4.62
CA TRP A 203 -17.79 11.87 3.41
C TRP A 203 -18.36 12.78 2.32
N ILE A 204 -17.52 13.65 1.79
CA ILE A 204 -17.87 14.58 0.71
C ILE A 204 -17.18 14.12 -0.57
N GLU A 205 -17.96 13.92 -1.63
CA GLU A 205 -17.46 13.57 -2.96
C GLU A 205 -17.31 14.80 -3.85
N THR A 206 -16.39 14.74 -4.81
CA THR A 206 -16.21 15.71 -5.88
C THR A 206 -16.13 15.00 -7.23
N GLU A 207 -16.38 15.72 -8.31
CA GLU A 207 -16.03 15.22 -9.64
C GLU A 207 -14.51 15.00 -9.75
N PRO A 208 -14.05 14.06 -10.60
CA PRO A 208 -12.63 13.75 -10.77
C PRO A 208 -11.81 15.01 -11.09
N LEU A 209 -10.72 15.21 -10.36
CA LEU A 209 -9.78 16.35 -10.51
C LEU A 209 -10.43 17.75 -10.43
N ALA A 210 -11.66 17.86 -9.90
CA ALA A 210 -12.41 19.13 -9.90
C ALA A 210 -11.86 20.16 -8.90
N VAL A 211 -11.19 19.71 -7.84
CA VAL A 211 -10.60 20.58 -6.82
C VAL A 211 -9.09 20.55 -6.97
N ARG A 212 -8.52 21.69 -7.34
CA ARG A 212 -7.08 21.88 -7.54
C ARG A 212 -6.59 23.17 -6.89
N THR A 213 -5.32 23.19 -6.50
CA THR A 213 -4.61 24.40 -6.07
C THR A 213 -3.13 24.27 -6.40
N VAL A 214 -2.39 25.38 -6.32
CA VAL A 214 -0.92 25.36 -6.35
C VAL A 214 -0.44 25.25 -4.90
N TYR A 215 0.51 24.35 -4.65
CA TYR A 215 1.17 24.20 -3.37
C TYR A 215 2.68 24.33 -3.57
N ASP A 216 3.32 25.13 -2.72
CA ASP A 216 4.78 25.33 -2.74
C ASP A 216 5.42 24.23 -1.89
N LEU A 217 5.92 23.18 -2.54
CA LEU A 217 6.50 22.02 -1.90
C LEU A 217 7.93 22.34 -1.47
N GLU A 218 8.28 22.00 -0.22
CA GLU A 218 9.64 22.11 0.26
C GLU A 218 10.60 21.30 -0.63
N GLU A 219 11.77 21.84 -0.94
CA GLU A 219 12.80 21.26 -1.83
C GLU A 219 12.43 21.11 -3.32
N ILE A 220 11.15 21.22 -3.71
CA ILE A 220 10.67 21.03 -5.09
C ILE A 220 10.17 22.35 -5.72
N GLY A 221 9.51 23.18 -4.94
CA GLY A 221 8.85 24.41 -5.38
C GLY A 221 7.38 24.20 -5.79
N PRO A 222 6.77 25.17 -6.51
CA PRO A 222 5.34 25.18 -6.75
C PRO A 222 4.89 24.08 -7.74
N ARG A 223 3.86 23.32 -7.35
CA ARG A 223 3.19 22.31 -8.20
C ARG A 223 1.68 22.37 -8.09
N ASN A 224 1.00 21.96 -9.16
CA ASN A 224 -0.44 21.73 -9.13
C ASN A 224 -0.71 20.46 -8.32
N ILE A 225 -1.55 20.59 -7.28
CA ILE A 225 -2.05 19.47 -6.50
C ILE A 225 -3.58 19.34 -6.69
N TYR A 226 -4.05 18.11 -6.71
CA TYR A 226 -5.45 17.76 -6.94
C TYR A 226 -5.98 16.93 -5.77
N LEU A 227 -7.21 17.22 -5.34
CA LEU A 227 -7.86 16.47 -4.27
C LEU A 227 -8.29 15.10 -4.80
N LEU A 228 -7.85 14.04 -4.13
CA LEU A 228 -8.22 12.67 -4.41
C LEU A 228 -8.81 12.00 -3.16
N TYR A 229 -9.39 10.81 -3.37
CA TYR A 229 -9.62 9.88 -2.28
C TYR A 229 -8.35 9.06 -2.01
N HIS A 230 -8.06 8.76 -0.75
CA HIS A 230 -6.96 7.87 -0.36
C HIS A 230 -7.33 7.05 0.88
N GLU A 231 -6.75 5.85 1.00
CA GLU A 231 -7.14 4.80 1.96
C GLU A 231 -7.09 5.24 3.43
N GLU A 232 -6.02 5.92 3.86
CA GLU A 232 -5.81 6.29 5.25
C GLU A 232 -6.80 7.32 5.77
N LEU A 233 -7.55 8.01 4.89
CA LEU A 233 -8.63 8.89 5.34
C LEU A 233 -9.65 8.11 6.18
N GLU A 234 -9.94 6.85 5.83
CA GLU A 234 -10.88 6.00 6.59
C GLU A 234 -10.34 5.68 7.99
N SER A 235 -9.07 5.28 8.09
CA SER A 235 -8.47 4.92 9.36
C SER A 235 -8.20 6.15 10.23
N LEU A 236 -7.78 7.27 9.66
CA LEU A 236 -7.55 8.52 10.38
C LEU A 236 -8.86 9.13 10.91
N ALA A 237 -9.95 9.07 10.15
CA ALA A 237 -11.27 9.54 10.60
C ALA A 237 -11.78 8.79 11.83
N VAL A 238 -11.39 7.51 11.99
CA VAL A 238 -11.76 6.69 13.15
C VAL A 238 -10.81 6.91 14.33
N ASN A 239 -9.51 7.09 14.08
CA ASN A 239 -8.49 7.00 15.13
C ASN A 239 -7.97 8.36 15.64
N ILE A 240 -8.04 9.44 14.85
CA ILE A 240 -7.59 10.76 15.28
C ILE A 240 -8.71 11.46 16.05
N LYS A 241 -8.44 11.78 17.32
CA LYS A 241 -9.45 12.39 18.20
C LYS A 241 -9.68 13.85 17.84
N GLY A 242 -10.95 14.24 17.72
CA GLY A 242 -11.35 15.62 17.45
C GLY A 242 -11.18 16.08 15.99
N VAL A 243 -10.83 15.17 15.08
CA VAL A 243 -10.63 15.52 13.67
C VAL A 243 -11.94 15.95 13.02
N LYS A 244 -11.91 17.12 12.38
CA LYS A 244 -13.04 17.74 11.68
C LYS A 244 -12.89 17.67 10.18
N GLN A 245 -11.67 17.59 9.65
CA GLN A 245 -11.44 17.47 8.21
C GLN A 245 -10.17 16.70 7.91
N ILE A 246 -10.22 15.81 6.92
CA ILE A 246 -9.05 15.08 6.39
C ILE A 246 -9.15 15.10 4.87
N ARG A 247 -8.10 15.56 4.19
CA ARG A 247 -8.01 15.57 2.73
C ARG A 247 -6.67 14.96 2.29
N PHE A 248 -6.68 14.37 1.11
CA PHE A 248 -5.48 13.91 0.42
C PHE A 248 -5.33 14.68 -0.89
N TRP A 249 -4.10 15.08 -1.18
CA TRP A 249 -3.71 15.85 -2.34
C TRP A 249 -2.56 15.17 -3.03
N MET A 250 -2.61 15.10 -4.36
CA MET A 250 -1.54 14.52 -5.16
C MET A 250 -1.11 15.49 -6.28
N THR A 251 0.19 15.54 -6.56
CA THR A 251 0.68 16.29 -7.72
C THR A 251 0.37 15.59 -9.02
N PHE A 252 -0.18 16.32 -9.99
CA PHE A 252 -0.18 15.89 -11.40
C PHE A 252 0.29 17.02 -12.29
N SER A 253 1.20 16.70 -13.22
CA SER A 253 1.59 17.65 -14.25
C SER A 253 0.51 17.75 -15.33
N ASP A 254 0.36 18.94 -15.90
CA ASP A 254 -0.60 19.16 -17.00
C ASP A 254 -0.24 18.28 -18.23
N ASN A 255 1.04 17.99 -18.42
CA ASN A 255 1.53 17.06 -19.45
C ASN A 255 1.01 15.64 -19.22
N TYR A 256 1.14 15.12 -18.00
CA TYR A 256 0.67 13.80 -17.63
C TYR A 256 -0.85 13.64 -17.84
N LEU A 257 -1.63 14.61 -17.34
CA LEU A 257 -3.09 14.62 -17.50
C LEU A 257 -3.52 14.72 -18.98
N THR A 258 -2.77 15.48 -19.78
CA THR A 258 -3.04 15.58 -21.22
C THR A 258 -2.84 14.25 -21.93
N HIS A 259 -1.78 13.50 -21.62
CA HIS A 259 -1.54 12.18 -22.19
C HIS A 259 -2.64 11.18 -21.83
N LEU A 260 -3.04 11.13 -20.55
CA LEU A 260 -4.14 10.25 -20.11
C LEU A 260 -5.45 10.56 -20.82
N ARG A 261 -5.81 11.84 -20.96
CA ARG A 261 -7.01 12.24 -21.70
C ARG A 261 -6.95 11.83 -23.18
N VAL A 262 -5.78 11.94 -23.82
CA VAL A 262 -5.62 11.50 -25.22
C VAL A 262 -5.79 9.99 -25.33
N LEU A 263 -5.16 9.21 -24.46
CA LEU A 263 -5.30 7.75 -24.42
C LEU A 263 -6.76 7.32 -24.23
N GLN A 264 -7.50 7.99 -23.36
CA GLN A 264 -8.91 7.75 -23.13
C GLN A 264 -9.75 8.07 -24.37
N ASN A 265 -9.51 9.21 -25.01
CA ASN A 265 -10.25 9.64 -26.19
C ASN A 265 -10.09 8.69 -27.39
N VAL A 266 -8.98 7.94 -27.46
CA VAL A 266 -8.73 6.96 -28.53
C VAL A 266 -9.05 5.52 -28.11
N GLY A 267 -9.63 5.31 -26.93
CA GLY A 267 -10.06 3.98 -26.45
C GLY A 267 -8.90 3.05 -26.06
N MET A 268 -7.74 3.61 -25.71
CA MET A 268 -6.59 2.84 -25.21
C MET A 268 -6.63 2.66 -23.68
N THR A 269 -7.51 3.39 -23.00
CA THR A 269 -7.73 3.40 -21.55
C THR A 269 -9.20 3.70 -21.25
#